data_AF-A0A962EGN3-F1
#
_entry.id   AF-A0A962EGN3-F1
#
_cell.length_a   1.000
_cell.length_b   1.000
_cell.length_c   1.000
_cell.angle_alpha   90.00
_cell.angle_beta   90.00
_cell.angle_gamma   90.00
#
_symmetry.space_group_name_H-M   'P 1'
#
loop_
_entity.id
_entity.type
_entity.pdbx_description
1 polymer ?
#
loop_
_entity_poly.entity_id
_entity_poly.type
_entity_poly.pdbx_seq_one_letter_code
_entity_poly.pdbx_strand_id
1 'polypeptide(L)'
;MRLATVKLAGFKSFVDPTTLHLPTNMTAVVGPNGCGKSNIIDAVKWVLGESAASRLRGDSMTDVIFNGTTERKPVGQASVEL
;
A
#
# COMPACT_ATOMS: atom_id res chain seq x y z
N MET A 1 18.27 9.10 -7.96
CA MET A 1 17.72 8.24 -6.88
C MET A 1 16.76 7.24 -7.52
N ARG A 2 16.79 5.95 -7.15
CA ARG A 2 15.91 4.91 -7.71
C ARG A 2 15.18 4.19 -6.58
N LEU A 3 13.89 3.94 -6.76
CA LEU A 3 13.13 3.09 -5.83
C LEU A 3 13.55 1.63 -6.04
N ALA A 4 14.07 0.98 -4.99
CA ALA A 4 14.62 -0.37 -5.08
C ALA A 4 13.72 -1.40 -4.40
N THR A 5 13.03 -1.03 -3.33
CA THR A 5 12.18 -1.93 -2.55
C THR A 5 10.99 -1.16 -1.99
N VAL A 6 9.85 -1.80 -1.83
CA VAL A 6 8.71 -1.24 -1.10
C VAL A 6 8.29 -2.30 -0.09
N LYS A 7 8.39 -2.00 1.20
CA LYS A 7 7.89 -2.87 2.28
C LYS A 7 6.61 -2.29 2.81
N LEU A 8 5.61 -3.13 3.03
CA LEU A 8 4.28 -2.73 3.47
C LEU A 8 3.70 -3.78 4.42
N ALA A 9 3.03 -3.33 5.47
CA ALA A 9 2.27 -4.18 6.39
C ALA A 9 1.07 -3.41 6.94
N GLY A 10 -0.07 -4.08 7.09
CA GLY A 10 -1.33 -3.46 7.53
C GLY A 10 -1.84 -2.32 6.65
N PHE A 11 -1.30 -2.12 5.43
CA PHE A 11 -1.65 -1.01 4.55
C PHE A 11 -2.70 -1.42 3.54
N LYS A 12 -3.92 -0.90 3.69
CA LYS A 12 -5.07 -1.22 2.81
C LYS A 12 -5.20 -2.72 2.58
N SER A 13 -5.19 -3.19 1.33
CA SER A 13 -5.29 -4.63 1.01
C SER A 13 -4.11 -5.49 1.46
N PHE A 14 -3.01 -4.90 1.95
CA PHE A 14 -1.81 -5.62 2.37
C PHE A 14 -1.78 -5.79 3.89
N VAL A 15 -2.50 -6.79 4.39
CA VAL A 15 -2.50 -7.19 5.81
C VAL A 15 -1.14 -7.65 6.28
N ASP A 16 -0.61 -8.66 5.59
CA ASP A 16 0.63 -9.32 5.99
C ASP A 16 1.84 -8.53 5.47
N PRO A 17 2.97 -8.57 6.20
CA PRO A 17 4.22 -8.00 5.72
C PRO A 17 4.57 -8.50 4.31
N THR A 18 4.65 -7.55 3.38
CA THR A 18 4.91 -7.79 1.96
C THR A 18 6.09 -6.94 1.54
N THR A 19 7.06 -7.55 0.85
CA THR A 19 8.22 -6.84 0.29
C THR A 19 8.18 -6.96 -1.23
N LEU A 20 8.06 -5.81 -1.92
CA LEU A 20 8.18 -5.73 -3.37
C LEU A 20 9.59 -5.29 -3.74
N HIS A 21 10.28 -6.09 -4.54
CA HIS A 21 11.57 -5.71 -5.12
C HIS A 21 11.39 -5.12 -6.51
N LEU A 22 12.09 -4.03 -6.79
CA LEU A 22 12.09 -3.31 -8.07
C LEU A 22 13.52 -3.41 -8.67
N PRO A 23 13.86 -4.54 -9.32
CA PRO A 23 15.23 -4.88 -9.67
C PRO A 23 15.78 -4.02 -10.82
N THR A 24 14.91 -3.55 -11.71
CA THR A 24 15.27 -2.82 -12.93
C THR A 24 14.79 -1.38 -12.88
N ASN A 25 15.21 -0.58 -13.88
CA ASN A 25 14.75 0.80 -14.02
C ASN A 25 13.29 0.91 -14.48
N MET A 26 12.71 -0.19 -14.98
CA MET A 26 11.33 -0.25 -15.46
C MET A 26 10.69 -1.56 -14.98
N THR A 27 9.73 -1.44 -14.06
CA THR A 27 8.96 -2.57 -13.52
C THR A 27 7.47 -2.34 -13.76
N ALA A 28 6.76 -3.37 -14.21
CA ALA A 28 5.31 -3.35 -14.36
C ALA A 28 4.66 -4.19 -13.25
N VAL A 29 3.57 -3.67 -12.67
CA VAL A 29 2.76 -4.38 -11.67
C VAL A 29 1.46 -4.82 -12.34
N VAL A 30 1.24 -6.13 -12.42
CA VAL A 30 0.08 -6.74 -13.11
C VAL A 30 -0.66 -7.72 -12.20
N GLY A 31 -1.92 -8.00 -12.52
CA GLY A 31 -2.78 -8.90 -11.75
C GLY A 31 -4.28 -8.60 -11.91
N PRO A 32 -5.16 -9.47 -11.42
CA PRO A 32 -6.62 -9.32 -11.55
C PRO A 32 -7.17 -8.05 -10.88
N ASN A 33 -8.38 -7.65 -11.24
CA ASN A 33 -9.06 -6.54 -10.56
C ASN A 33 -9.32 -6.87 -9.08
N GLY A 34 -9.19 -5.88 -8.20
CA GLY A 34 -9.35 -6.06 -6.76
C GLY A 34 -8.13 -6.61 -6.01
N CYS A 35 -7.06 -7.06 -6.67
CA CYS A 35 -5.90 -7.64 -5.97
C CYS A 35 -4.95 -6.63 -5.28
N GLY A 36 -5.28 -5.33 -5.26
CA GLY A 36 -4.48 -4.34 -4.54
C GLY A 36 -3.33 -3.67 -5.32
N LYS A 37 -3.20 -3.89 -6.64
CA LYS A 37 -2.15 -3.25 -7.48
C LYS A 37 -2.04 -1.74 -7.27
N SER A 38 -3.19 -1.09 -7.33
CA SER A 38 -3.40 0.33 -7.09
C SER A 38 -2.90 0.77 -5.71
N ASN A 39 -3.03 -0.06 -4.68
CA ASN A 39 -2.60 0.30 -3.33
C ASN A 39 -1.08 0.41 -3.21
N ILE A 40 -0.30 -0.20 -4.12
CA ILE A 40 1.17 -0.03 -4.15
C ILE A 40 1.53 1.42 -4.46
N ILE A 41 0.87 2.05 -5.44
CA ILE A 41 1.16 3.47 -5.75
C ILE A 41 0.65 4.40 -4.64
N ASP A 42 -0.44 4.05 -3.95
CA ASP A 42 -0.91 4.83 -2.81
C ASP A 42 0.09 4.75 -1.64
N ALA A 43 0.69 3.58 -1.40
CA ALA A 43 1.73 3.40 -0.39
C ALA A 43 2.94 4.30 -0.67
N VAL A 44 3.40 4.33 -1.93
CA VAL A 44 4.49 5.22 -2.35
C VAL A 44 4.13 6.70 -2.16
N LYS A 45 2.94 7.13 -2.59
CA LYS A 45 2.47 8.51 -2.41
C LYS A 45 2.40 8.90 -0.94
N TRP A 46 1.90 8.00 -0.10
CA TRP A 46 1.77 8.22 1.34
C TRP A 46 3.13 8.47 2.01
N VAL A 47 4.14 7.62 1.71
CA VAL A 47 5.50 7.82 2.24
C VAL A 47 6.15 9.10 1.72
N LEU A 48 5.85 9.50 0.49
CA LEU A 48 6.33 10.77 -0.09
C LEU A 48 5.63 12.01 0.48
N GLY A 49 4.75 11.85 1.48
CA GLY A 49 4.13 12.95 2.23
C GLY A 49 2.72 13.31 1.79
N GLU A 50 2.06 12.48 0.99
CA GLU A 50 0.65 12.69 0.67
C GLU A 50 -0.22 12.54 1.92
N SER A 51 -0.87 13.64 2.31
CA SER A 51 -1.66 13.77 3.54
C SER A 51 -3.17 13.93 3.28
N ALA A 52 -3.58 14.06 2.03
CA ALA A 52 -4.99 14.09 1.67
C ALA A 52 -5.54 12.68 1.43
N ALA A 53 -6.46 12.23 2.29
CA ALA A 53 -7.11 10.92 2.19
C ALA A 53 -7.70 10.66 0.80
N SER A 54 -8.34 11.66 0.20
CA SER A 54 -8.95 11.56 -1.14
C SER A 54 -7.94 11.24 -2.24
N ARG A 55 -6.71 11.75 -2.15
CA ARG A 55 -5.61 11.45 -3.10
C ARG A 55 -5.03 10.06 -2.90
N LEU A 56 -5.17 9.52 -1.70
CA LEU A 56 -4.94 8.12 -1.40
C LEU A 56 -6.20 7.28 -1.63
N ARG A 57 -7.30 7.79 -2.20
CA ARG A 57 -8.55 7.04 -2.41
C ARG A 57 -9.13 6.45 -1.12
N GLY A 58 -9.11 7.24 -0.05
CA GLY A 58 -9.86 7.01 1.19
C GLY A 58 -10.67 8.24 1.56
N ASP A 59 -11.61 8.08 2.49
CA ASP A 59 -12.43 9.16 3.04
C ASP A 59 -11.77 9.78 4.28
N SER A 60 -11.00 8.98 5.03
CA SER A 60 -10.21 9.37 6.19
C SER A 60 -8.77 8.90 6.07
N MET A 61 -7.85 9.57 6.77
CA MET A 61 -6.46 9.11 6.86
C MET A 61 -6.33 7.76 7.57
N THR A 62 -7.33 7.36 8.35
CA THR A 62 -7.40 6.02 8.95
C THR A 62 -7.61 4.92 7.90
N ASP A 63 -8.12 5.25 6.72
CA ASP A 63 -8.45 4.26 5.67
C ASP A 63 -7.21 3.70 4.96
N VAL A 64 -6.03 4.23 5.28
CA VAL A 64 -4.75 3.62 4.90
C VAL A 64 -4.48 2.35 5.70
N ILE A 65 -5.10 2.20 6.88
CA ILE A 65 -4.98 1.02 7.74
C ILE A 65 -5.98 -0.04 7.27
N PHE A 66 -5.55 -1.29 7.21
CA PHE A 66 -6.43 -2.39 6.84
C PHE A 66 -7.61 -2.52 7.83
N ASN A 67 -8.82 -2.37 7.30
CA ASN A 67 -10.04 -2.34 8.08
C ASN A 67 -10.81 -3.68 8.12
N GLY A 68 -10.14 -4.80 7.81
CA GLY A 68 -10.77 -6.12 7.87
C GLY A 68 -11.45 -6.57 6.58
N THR A 69 -11.76 -7.87 6.53
CA THR A 69 -12.65 -8.51 5.57
C THR A 69 -13.54 -9.50 6.33
N THR A 70 -14.42 -10.21 5.63
CA THR A 70 -15.21 -11.31 6.22
C THR A 70 -14.32 -12.39 6.86
N GLU A 71 -13.12 -12.60 6.32
CA GLU A 71 -12.20 -13.67 6.76
C GLU A 71 -11.09 -13.18 7.69
N ARG A 72 -10.74 -11.89 7.66
CA ARG A 72 -9.61 -11.33 8.41
C ARG A 72 -10.01 -10.13 9.25
N LYS A 73 -9.54 -10.11 10.50
CA LYS A 73 -9.80 -9.01 11.45
C LYS A 73 -9.05 -7.72 11.04
N PRO A 74 -9.60 -6.53 11.35
CA PRO A 74 -8.88 -5.27 11.17
C PRO A 74 -7.60 -5.23 12.00
N VAL A 75 -6.66 -4.39 11.58
CA VAL A 75 -5.42 -4.12 12.32
C VAL A 75 -5.40 -2.68 12.82
N GLY A 76 -4.59 -2.39 13.84
CA GLY A 76 -4.51 -1.06 14.44
C GLY A 76 -3.46 -0.13 13.84
N GLN A 77 -2.64 -0.62 12.92
CA GLN A 77 -1.50 0.12 12.38
C GLN A 77 -1.17 -0.32 10.95
N ALA A 78 -0.68 0.63 10.16
CA ALA A 78 -0.05 0.40 8.86
C ALA A 78 1.40 0.92 8.88
N SER A 79 2.28 0.26 8.14
CA SER A 79 3.64 0.73 7.87
C SER A 79 3.98 0.57 6.40
N VAL A 80 4.72 1.54 5.86
CA VAL A 80 5.29 1.51 4.51
C VAL A 80 6.70 2.08 4.56
N GLU A 81 7.64 1.40 3.90
CA GLU A 81 9.06 1.77 3.76
C GLU A 81 9.45 1.68 2.27
N LEU A 82 10.22 2.65 1.76
CA LEU A 82 10.68 2.77 0.37
C LEU A 82 12.20 2.56 0.23
#